data_AF-A0A7K9ETS8-F1
#
_entry.id   AF-A0A7K9ETS8-F1
#
_cell.length_a   1.000
_cell.length_b   1.000
_cell.length_c   1.000
_cell.angle_alpha   90.00
_cell.angle_beta   90.00
_cell.angle_gamma   90.00
#
_symmetry.space_group_name_H-M   'P 1'
#
loop_
_entity.id
_entity.type
_entity.pdbx_description
1 polymer ?
#
loop_
_entity_poly.entity_id
_entity_poly.type
_entity_poly.pdbx_seq_one_letter_code
_entity_poly.pdbx_strand_id
1 'polypeptide(L)'
;WVILSLTWFLAAGMKWGNEAIAGYAQYFHLAAWLLPSVKSIAVLALSFVLAPLLIYLAIGSMFLLAGFVSLFRIRSVIKQQGGPTKTHKLEKLMIRLGLFTVLYTVPAASVVACLFYEQHNRPRWEATHNCPCLRDQQPDQARRPDYAVFMLKYFM
;
A
#
# COMPACT_ATOMS: atom_id res chain seq x y z
N TRP A 1 3.94 6.26 -1.02
CA TRP A 1 3.40 5.30 -2.00
C TRP A 1 2.14 5.80 -2.70
N VAL A 2 1.05 6.15 -2.00
CA VAL A 2 -0.21 6.61 -2.64
C VAL A 2 -0.02 7.79 -3.62
N ILE A 3 0.78 8.79 -3.22
CA ILE A 3 1.08 9.93 -4.10
C ILE A 3 1.92 9.47 -5.30
N LEU A 4 2.92 8.62 -5.09
CA LEU A 4 3.71 8.02 -6.16
C LEU A 4 2.84 7.23 -7.16
N SER A 5 1.84 6.46 -6.68
CA SER A 5 0.86 5.79 -7.56
C SER A 5 -0.07 6.77 -8.27
N LEU A 6 -0.46 7.87 -7.62
CA LEU A 6 -1.27 8.93 -8.22
C LEU A 6 -0.49 9.68 -9.31
N THR A 7 0.75 10.07 -9.04
CA THR A 7 1.65 10.71 -10.01
C THR A 7 1.92 9.78 -11.19
N TRP A 8 2.10 8.48 -10.91
CA TRP A 8 2.21 7.47 -11.95
C TRP A 8 0.94 7.32 -12.79
N PHE A 9 -0.25 7.28 -12.17
CA PHE A 9 -1.53 7.28 -12.88
C PHE A 9 -1.72 8.53 -13.75
N LEU A 10 -1.37 9.72 -13.24
CA LEU A 10 -1.50 10.98 -13.99
C LEU A 10 -0.54 11.03 -15.18
N ALA A 11 0.71 10.59 -14.99
CA ALA A 11 1.70 10.48 -16.06
C ALA A 11 1.30 9.42 -17.10
N ALA A 12 0.76 8.28 -16.65
CA ALA A 12 0.32 7.18 -17.48
C ALA A 12 -0.98 7.45 -18.22
N GLY A 13 -2.07 7.68 -17.50
CA GLY A 13 -3.42 7.82 -18.04
C GLY A 13 -3.67 9.15 -18.75
N MET A 14 -3.14 10.26 -18.22
CA MET A 14 -3.42 11.60 -18.75
C MET A 14 -2.28 12.19 -19.59
N LYS A 15 -1.20 11.43 -19.82
CA LYS A 15 -0.01 11.84 -20.60
C LYS A 15 0.60 13.17 -20.16
N TRP A 16 0.46 13.54 -18.88
CA TRP A 16 0.99 14.79 -18.36
C TRP A 16 2.51 14.86 -18.49
N GLY A 17 3.01 15.96 -19.07
CA GLY A 17 4.43 16.28 -19.13
C GLY A 17 4.97 16.81 -17.79
N ASN A 18 6.30 16.94 -17.69
CA ASN A 18 6.96 17.37 -16.46
C ASN A 18 6.52 18.76 -15.97
N GLU A 19 6.15 19.68 -16.88
CA GLU A 19 5.65 21.02 -16.54
C GLU A 19 4.29 20.97 -15.83
N ALA A 20 3.37 20.11 -16.29
CA ALA A 20 2.08 19.94 -15.65
C ALA A 20 2.24 19.37 -14.23
N ILE A 21 3.13 18.40 -14.05
CA ILE A 21 3.41 17.81 -12.74
C ILE A 21 4.05 18.83 -11.79
N ALA A 22 4.97 19.67 -12.29
CA ALA A 22 5.60 20.73 -11.53
C ALA A 22 4.60 21.79 -11.06
N GLY A 23 3.62 22.15 -11.90
CA GLY A 23 2.56 23.10 -11.56
C GLY A 23 1.66 22.63 -10.39
N TYR A 24 1.48 21.32 -10.22
CA TYR A 24 0.71 20.73 -9.12
C TYR A 24 1.56 20.23 -7.95
N ALA A 25 2.88 20.43 -7.96
CA ALA A 25 3.79 19.91 -6.95
C ALA A 25 3.45 20.37 -5.52
N GLN A 26 3.01 21.62 -5.36
CA GLN A 26 2.62 22.14 -4.05
C GLN A 26 1.42 21.38 -3.45
N TYR A 27 0.43 21.01 -4.26
CA TYR A 27 -0.70 20.19 -3.82
C TYR A 27 -0.27 18.77 -3.44
N PHE A 28 0.66 18.17 -4.19
CA PHE A 28 1.22 16.86 -3.83
C PHE A 28 2.01 16.91 -2.53
N HIS A 29 2.79 17.96 -2.29
CA HIS A 29 3.48 18.15 -1.02
C HIS A 29 2.49 18.28 0.14
N LEU A 30 1.48 19.14 0.01
CA LEU A 30 0.44 19.30 1.03
C LEU A 30 -0.27 17.98 1.34
N ALA A 31 -0.67 17.23 0.31
CA ALA A 31 -1.24 15.89 0.48
C ALA A 31 -0.27 14.92 1.15
N ALA A 32 1.03 15.00 0.84
CA ALA A 32 2.07 14.15 1.44
C ALA A 32 2.25 14.38 2.94
N TRP A 33 2.02 15.60 3.41
CA TRP A 33 2.08 15.96 4.83
C TRP A 33 0.77 15.70 5.57
N LEU A 34 -0.36 15.87 4.89
CA LEU A 34 -1.68 15.58 5.45
C LEU A 34 -1.88 14.09 5.72
N LEU A 35 -1.41 13.21 4.83
CA LEU A 35 -1.58 11.76 4.96
C LEU A 35 -0.99 11.19 6.27
N PRO A 36 0.29 11.43 6.64
CA PRO A 36 0.87 11.03 7.93
C PRO A 36 0.14 11.66 9.11
N SER A 37 -0.19 12.94 9.01
CA SER A 37 -0.84 13.69 10.09
C SER A 37 -2.21 13.13 10.40
N VAL A 38 -3.03 12.87 9.37
CA VAL A 38 -4.33 12.21 9.51
C VAL A 38 -4.17 10.79 10.04
N LYS A 39 -3.13 10.05 9.62
CA LYS A 39 -2.86 8.71 10.17
C LYS A 39 -2.59 8.76 11.68
N SER A 40 -1.73 9.67 12.12
CA SER A 40 -1.39 9.83 13.54
C SER A 40 -2.60 10.27 14.35
N ILE A 41 -3.38 11.24 13.85
CA ILE A 41 -4.61 11.71 14.51
C ILE A 41 -5.65 10.58 14.58
N ALA A 42 -5.83 9.82 13.51
CA ALA A 42 -6.76 8.69 13.48
C ALA A 42 -6.35 7.59 14.47
N VAL A 43 -5.07 7.27 14.61
CA VAL A 43 -4.57 6.31 15.61
C VAL A 43 -4.78 6.81 17.05
N LEU A 44 -4.63 8.11 17.28
CA LEU A 44 -4.86 8.73 18.59
C LEU A 44 -6.35 8.80 18.95
N ALA A 45 -7.22 9.12 17.98
CA ALA A 45 -8.66 9.30 18.18
C ALA A 45 -9.43 7.97 18.14
N LEU A 46 -8.99 7.05 17.29
CA LEU A 46 -9.55 5.71 17.14
C LEU A 46 -8.44 4.76 17.59
N SER A 47 -8.55 4.18 18.77
CA SER A 47 -7.60 3.19 19.32
C SER A 47 -7.47 1.90 18.48
N PHE A 48 -8.02 1.89 17.26
CA PHE A 48 -7.97 0.84 16.25
C PHE A 48 -6.97 1.20 15.14
N VAL A 49 -5.78 0.59 15.21
CA VAL A 49 -4.70 0.76 14.21
C VAL A 49 -5.03 0.06 12.88
N LEU A 50 -5.85 -0.99 12.88
CA LEU A 50 -6.06 -1.84 11.70
C LEU A 50 -7.02 -1.25 10.66
N ALA A 51 -8.13 -0.65 11.10
CA ALA A 51 -9.14 -0.11 10.18
C ALA A 51 -8.62 1.04 9.29
N PRO A 52 -7.87 2.04 9.83
CA PRO A 52 -7.24 3.07 8.99
C PRO A 52 -6.25 2.47 8.00
N LEU A 53 -5.44 1.49 8.43
CA LEU A 53 -4.46 0.83 7.56
C LEU A 53 -5.10 0.11 6.37
N LEU A 54 -6.21 -0.60 6.60
CA LEU A 54 -6.96 -1.28 5.53
C LEU A 54 -7.57 -0.30 4.52
N ILE A 55 -8.14 0.81 4.98
CA ILE A 55 -8.69 1.85 4.08
C ILE A 55 -7.59 2.45 3.22
N TYR A 56 -6.42 2.75 3.80
CA TYR A 56 -5.27 3.27 3.05
C TYR A 56 -4.73 2.28 2.02
N LEU A 57 -4.66 0.99 2.37
CA LEU A 57 -4.25 -0.07 1.45
C LEU A 57 -5.25 -0.19 0.29
N ALA A 58 -6.55 -0.19 0.60
CA ALA A 58 -7.62 -0.30 -0.38
C ALA A 58 -7.59 0.86 -1.37
N ILE A 59 -7.51 2.11 -0.87
CA ILE A 59 -7.42 3.31 -1.72
C ILE A 59 -6.22 3.23 -2.66
N GLY A 60 -5.03 2.93 -2.15
CA GLY A 60 -3.85 2.87 -3.02
C GLY A 60 -3.82 1.66 -3.95
N SER A 61 -4.43 0.52 -3.58
CA SER A 61 -4.57 -0.64 -4.46
C SER A 61 -5.47 -0.30 -5.66
N MET A 62 -6.52 0.49 -5.44
CA MET A 62 -7.42 0.95 -6.49
C MET A 62 -6.72 1.90 -7.46
N PHE A 63 -5.91 2.82 -6.96
CA PHE A 63 -5.09 3.70 -7.80
C PHE A 63 -4.03 2.92 -8.61
N LEU A 64 -3.42 1.88 -8.03
CA LEU A 64 -2.48 1.02 -8.76
C LEU A 64 -3.16 0.24 -9.89
N LEU A 65 -4.31 -0.41 -9.61
CA LEU A 65 -5.07 -1.16 -10.62
C LEU A 65 -5.54 -0.24 -11.75
N ALA A 66 -6.05 0.95 -11.42
CA ALA A 66 -6.45 1.95 -12.41
C ALA A 66 -5.25 2.42 -13.27
N GLY A 67 -4.08 2.64 -12.67
CA GLY A 67 -2.86 3.00 -13.41
C GLY A 67 -2.34 1.89 -14.32
N PHE A 68 -2.43 0.64 -13.88
CA PHE A 68 -2.08 -0.52 -14.70
C PHE A 68 -3.04 -0.62 -15.91
N VAL A 69 -4.36 -0.59 -15.69
CA VAL A 69 -5.37 -0.63 -16.76
C VAL A 69 -5.19 0.52 -17.77
N SER A 70 -4.90 1.74 -17.29
CA SER A 70 -4.60 2.89 -18.16
C SER A 70 -3.36 2.66 -19.03
N LEU A 71 -2.30 2.04 -18.50
CA LEU A 71 -1.11 1.70 -19.30
C LEU A 71 -1.40 0.67 -20.39
N PHE A 72 -2.22 -0.35 -20.11
CA PHE A 72 -2.59 -1.35 -21.11
C PHE A 72 -3.47 -0.76 -22.21
N ARG A 73 -4.43 0.11 -21.89
CA ARG A 73 -5.21 0.83 -22.92
C ARG A 73 -4.33 1.69 -23.81
N ILE A 74 -3.37 2.40 -23.22
CA ILE A 74 -2.49 3.32 -23.97
C ILE A 74 -1.49 2.55 -24.83
N ARG A 75 -0.85 1.49 -24.30
CA ARG A 75 0.03 0.63 -25.10
C ARG A 75 -0.72 -0.12 -26.20
N SER A 76 -1.96 -0.54 -25.95
CA SER A 76 -2.82 -1.18 -26.96
C SER A 76 -3.13 -0.22 -28.13
N VAL A 77 -3.50 1.03 -27.83
CA VAL A 77 -3.84 2.03 -28.85
C VAL A 77 -2.60 2.57 -29.58
N ILE A 78 -1.46 2.73 -28.91
CA ILE A 78 -0.21 3.20 -29.55
C ILE A 78 0.40 2.14 -30.47
N LYS A 79 0.26 0.85 -30.15
CA LYS A 79 0.72 -0.24 -31.02
C LYS A 79 -0.04 -0.29 -32.36
N GLN A 80 -1.23 0.32 -32.42
CA GLN A 80 -2.01 0.44 -33.66
C GLN A 80 -1.68 1.69 -34.50
N GLN A 81 -1.01 2.71 -33.96
CA GLN A 81 -0.82 4.01 -34.65
C GLN A 81 0.62 4.34 -35.07
N GLY A 82 1.59 3.42 -34.92
CA GLY A 82 2.90 3.52 -35.60
C GLY A 82 3.64 4.86 -35.46
N GLY A 83 4.31 5.11 -34.33
CA GLY A 83 5.32 6.18 -34.26
C GLY A 83 5.90 6.47 -32.86
N PRO A 84 7.05 5.87 -32.48
CA PRO A 84 7.72 6.14 -31.21
C PRO A 84 8.98 7.00 -31.41
N THR A 85 8.89 8.33 -31.32
CA THR A 85 10.12 9.16 -31.48
C THR A 85 10.33 10.25 -30.42
N LYS A 86 9.33 10.57 -29.58
CA LYS A 86 9.49 11.61 -28.53
C LYS A 86 9.22 11.12 -27.09
N THR A 87 8.57 9.97 -26.90
CA THR A 87 8.08 9.51 -25.58
C THR A 87 8.99 8.52 -24.86
N HIS A 88 10.07 8.03 -25.50
CA HIS A 88 10.89 6.93 -24.97
C HIS A 88 11.59 7.25 -23.63
N LYS A 89 11.97 8.51 -23.38
CA LYS A 89 12.51 8.95 -22.09
C LYS A 89 11.44 8.95 -20.99
N LEU A 90 10.24 9.45 -21.31
CA LEU A 90 9.11 9.49 -20.39
C LEU A 90 8.62 8.07 -20.07
N GLU A 91 8.56 7.18 -21.06
CA GLU A 91 8.15 5.78 -20.88
C GLU A 91 9.09 5.02 -19.94
N LYS A 92 10.42 5.21 -20.08
CA LYS A 92 11.40 4.62 -19.15
C LYS A 92 11.25 5.17 -17.72
N LEU A 93 10.96 6.45 -17.57
CA LEU A 93 10.74 7.08 -16.26
C LEU A 93 9.45 6.58 -15.60
N MET A 94 8.39 6.39 -16.39
CA MET A 94 7.10 5.86 -15.92
C MET A 94 7.16 4.38 -15.53
N ILE A 95 7.86 3.54 -16.30
CA ILE A 95 8.07 2.12 -15.93
C ILE A 95 8.87 2.02 -14.63
N ARG A 96 9.90 2.84 -14.47
CA ARG A 96 10.72 2.87 -13.25
C ARG A 96 9.88 3.26 -12.02
N LEU A 97 9.07 4.30 -12.12
CA LEU A 97 8.16 4.73 -11.04
C LEU A 97 7.11 3.66 -10.71
N GLY A 98 6.55 2.99 -11.72
CA GLY A 98 5.61 1.88 -11.54
C GLY A 98 6.23 0.65 -10.86
N LEU A 99 7.48 0.31 -11.17
CA LEU A 99 8.17 -0.79 -10.50
C LEU A 99 8.44 -0.46 -9.02
N PHE A 100 8.87 0.77 -8.73
CA PHE A 100 9.08 1.21 -7.35
C PHE A 100 7.78 1.21 -6.54
N THR A 101 6.64 1.59 -7.12
CA THR A 101 5.36 1.55 -6.40
C THR A 101 4.91 0.12 -6.10
N VAL A 102 5.05 -0.81 -7.05
CA VAL A 102 4.73 -2.23 -6.83
C VAL A 102 5.64 -2.85 -5.77
N LEU A 103 6.95 -2.60 -5.85
CA LEU A 103 7.92 -3.05 -4.84
C LEU A 103 7.58 -2.52 -3.45
N TYR A 104 7.10 -1.28 -3.33
CA TYR A 104 6.65 -0.71 -2.03
C TYR A 104 5.31 -1.25 -1.54
N THR A 105 4.45 -1.76 -2.43
CA THR A 105 3.18 -2.39 -2.03
C THR A 105 3.41 -3.73 -1.33
N VAL A 106 4.46 -4.47 -1.70
CA VAL A 106 4.73 -5.81 -1.15
C VAL A 106 5.04 -5.77 0.36
N PRO A 107 6.00 -4.95 0.86
CA PRO A 107 6.21 -4.78 2.30
C PRO A 107 4.96 -4.27 3.02
N ALA A 108 4.25 -3.28 2.44
CA ALA A 108 3.04 -2.74 3.03
C ALA A 108 1.93 -3.80 3.18
N ALA A 109 1.71 -4.64 2.15
CA ALA A 109 0.76 -5.74 2.19
C ALA A 109 1.19 -6.83 3.19
N SER A 110 2.48 -7.13 3.27
CA SER A 110 3.02 -8.09 4.23
C SER A 110 2.81 -7.65 5.67
N VAL A 111 3.04 -6.36 5.98
CA VAL A 111 2.79 -5.77 7.31
C VAL A 111 1.30 -5.82 7.64
N VAL A 112 0.42 -5.49 6.69
CA VAL A 112 -1.04 -5.62 6.90
C VAL A 112 -1.45 -7.06 7.17
N ALA A 113 -0.89 -8.04 6.44
CA ALA A 113 -1.16 -9.45 6.68
C ALA A 113 -0.68 -9.90 8.08
N CYS A 114 0.49 -9.44 8.52
CA CYS A 114 1.00 -9.68 9.87
C CYS A 114 0.07 -9.08 10.93
N LEU A 115 -0.38 -7.84 10.75
CA LEU A 115 -1.30 -7.17 11.68
C LEU A 115 -2.68 -7.83 11.71
N PHE A 116 -3.17 -8.33 10.58
CA PHE A 116 -4.43 -9.09 10.52
C PHE A 116 -4.32 -10.43 11.26
N TYR A 117 -3.22 -11.16 11.07
CA TYR A 117 -2.93 -12.39 11.81
C TYR A 117 -2.84 -12.13 13.31
N GLU A 118 -2.12 -11.08 13.73
CA GLU A 118 -2.02 -10.66 15.13
C GLU A 118 -3.41 -10.35 15.69
N GLN A 119 -4.22 -9.52 15.02
CA GLN A 119 -5.54 -9.13 15.53
C GLN A 119 -6.51 -10.31 15.61
N HIS A 120 -6.48 -11.23 14.64
CA HIS A 120 -7.38 -12.39 14.62
C HIS A 120 -7.08 -13.38 15.76
N ASN A 121 -5.80 -13.59 16.07
CA ASN A 121 -5.39 -14.56 17.08
C ASN A 121 -5.25 -13.97 18.49
N ARG A 122 -5.15 -12.63 18.63
CA ARG A 122 -5.07 -11.91 19.90
C ARG A 122 -6.09 -12.34 20.96
N PRO A 123 -7.41 -12.42 20.70
CA PRO A 123 -8.37 -12.79 21.73
C PRO A 123 -8.17 -14.23 22.24
N ARG A 124 -7.68 -15.14 21.39
CA ARG A 124 -7.36 -16.52 21.80
C ARG A 124 -6.12 -16.58 22.69
N TRP A 125 -5.09 -15.81 22.36
CA TRP A 125 -3.88 -15.70 23.18
C TRP A 125 -4.18 -15.07 24.55
N GLU A 126 -4.98 -14.00 24.59
CA GLU A 126 -5.41 -13.35 25.82
C GLU A 126 -6.26 -14.28 26.71
N ALA A 127 -7.23 -14.99 26.13
CA ALA A 127 -8.04 -15.96 26.86
C ALA A 127 -7.22 -17.11 27.48
N THR A 128 -6.24 -17.63 26.73
CA THR A 128 -5.37 -18.71 27.21
C THR A 128 -4.38 -18.23 28.28
N HIS A 129 -3.93 -16.97 28.23
CA HIS A 129 -3.04 -16.40 29.24
C HIS A 129 -3.76 -16.06 30.56
N ASN A 130 -5.00 -15.57 30.48
CA ASN A 130 -5.76 -15.15 31.66
C ASN A 130 -6.37 -16.34 32.42
N CYS A 131 -6.64 -17.47 31.76
CA CYS A 131 -7.26 -18.65 32.36
C CYS A 131 -6.38 -19.91 32.21
N PRO A 132 -5.66 -20.33 33.27
CA PRO A 132 -4.83 -21.54 33.26
C PRO A 132 -5.59 -22.83 32.96
N CYS A 133 -6.88 -22.91 33.31
CA CYS A 133 -7.73 -24.07 33.06
C CYS A 133 -8.02 -24.33 31.58
N LEU A 134 -8.18 -23.27 30.77
CA LEU A 134 -8.38 -23.38 29.33
C LEU A 134 -7.10 -23.86 28.62
N ARG A 135 -5.93 -23.48 29.16
CA ARG A 135 -4.63 -23.87 28.64
C ARG A 135 -4.40 -25.38 28.76
N ASP A 136 -4.85 -25.99 29.85
CA ASP A 136 -4.66 -27.43 30.10
C ASP A 136 -5.69 -28.28 29.33
N GLN A 137 -6.90 -27.78 29.07
CA GLN A 137 -7.90 -28.48 28.25
C GLN A 137 -7.64 -28.42 26.75
N GLN A 138 -7.00 -27.36 26.24
CA GLN A 138 -6.85 -27.13 24.80
C GLN A 138 -5.40 -26.81 24.41
N PRO A 139 -4.47 -27.79 24.52
CA PRO A 139 -3.05 -27.59 24.24
C PRO A 139 -2.76 -27.14 22.80
N ASP A 140 -3.58 -27.55 21.82
CA ASP A 140 -3.46 -27.11 20.42
C ASP A 140 -3.81 -25.63 20.21
N GLN A 141 -4.66 -25.06 21.08
CA GLN A 141 -5.11 -23.66 20.99
C GLN A 141 -4.24 -22.70 21.81
N ALA A 142 -3.42 -23.24 22.71
CA ALA A 142 -2.36 -22.53 23.44
C ALA A 142 -1.11 -22.21 22.60
N ARG A 143 -1.22 -22.34 21.27
CA ARG A 143 -0.13 -22.06 20.33
C ARG A 143 0.28 -20.59 20.47
N ARG A 144 1.47 -20.38 21.00
CA ARG A 144 2.10 -19.06 21.17
C ARG A 144 2.14 -18.32 19.83
N PRO A 145 2.12 -16.98 19.85
CA PRO A 145 2.23 -16.22 18.62
C PRO A 145 3.57 -16.53 17.94
N ASP A 146 3.53 -16.74 16.64
CA ASP A 146 4.71 -17.12 15.88
C ASP A 146 5.71 -15.95 15.84
N TYR A 147 6.89 -16.16 16.42
CA TYR A 147 7.93 -15.14 16.52
C TYR A 147 8.41 -14.67 15.14
N ALA A 148 8.34 -15.54 14.13
CA ALA A 148 8.70 -15.21 12.76
C ALA A 148 7.81 -14.10 12.18
N VAL A 149 6.52 -14.06 12.55
CA VAL A 149 5.57 -13.03 12.07
C VAL A 149 5.92 -11.65 12.63
N PHE A 150 6.33 -11.59 13.90
CA PHE A 150 6.78 -10.34 14.50
C PHE A 150 8.09 -9.86 13.88
N MET A 151 9.07 -10.75 13.71
CA MET A 151 10.35 -10.40 13.08
C MET A 151 10.16 -9.96 11.64
N LEU A 152 9.26 -10.59 10.89
CA LEU A 152 8.91 -10.21 9.52
C LEU A 152 8.30 -8.80 9.47
N LYS A 153 7.42 -8.45 10.42
CA LYS A 153 6.82 -7.11 10.52
C LYS A 153 7.85 -6.00 10.73
N TYR A 154 8.91 -6.26 11.50
CA TYR A 154 9.97 -5.27 11.74
C TYR A 154 11.03 -5.23 10.64
N PHE A 155 11.21 -6.34 9.93
CA PHE A 155 12.15 -6.45 8.82
C PHE A 155 11.62 -5.80 7.53
N MET A 156 10.30 -5.81 7.33
CA MET A 156 9.59 -5.23 6.17
C MET A 156 9.30 -3.73 6.35
#